data_AF-A0A1M7NG81-F1
#
_entry.id   AF-A0A1M7NG81-F1
#
_cell.length_a   1.000
_cell.length_b   1.000
_cell.length_c   1.000
_cell.angle_alpha   90.00
_cell.angle_beta   90.00
_cell.angle_gamma   90.00
#
_symmetry.space_group_name_H-M   'P 1'
#
loop_
_entity.id
_entity.type
_entity.pdbx_description
1 polymer ?
#
loop_
_entity_poly.entity_id
_entity_poly.type
_entity_poly.pdbx_seq_one_letter_code
_entity_poly.pdbx_strand_id
1 'polypeptide(L)'
;MNHPFYVKGQGFIAAGKLSKGDEIMNASGGSYPVECVELEERQEVVYNFQVEDYHTYFVGENSILVHNDCPEGKAPTEDGLDTVIKNGKITIDDIKSNPDAFSGKSANEIAQMLKDAGYDVTVKASQRSSSGAKIIKINNPGGGKNITQVQVSPGGGRHGANPYVKISTSDQGIIKIVDGIEDVYKTDGKETSTIIFTGGK
;
A
#
# COMPACT_ATOMS: atom_id res chain seq x y z
N MET A 1 -12.16 12.96 -9.38
CA MET A 1 -11.02 12.07 -9.65
C MET A 1 -9.80 12.85 -9.22
N ASN A 2 -9.20 12.48 -8.10
CA ASN A 2 -8.04 13.20 -7.56
C ASN A 2 -6.79 12.44 -8.00
N HIS A 3 -5.71 13.15 -8.28
CA HIS A 3 -4.42 12.56 -8.60
C HIS A 3 -3.49 12.73 -7.40
N PRO A 4 -3.23 11.67 -6.61
CA PRO A 4 -2.22 11.70 -5.58
C PRO A 4 -0.82 11.84 -6.19
N PHE A 5 0.02 12.64 -5.55
CA PHE A 5 1.42 12.87 -5.90
C PHE A 5 2.33 12.10 -4.95
N TYR A 6 3.36 11.45 -5.47
CA TYR A 6 4.30 10.72 -4.61
C TYR A 6 5.30 11.67 -3.95
N VAL A 7 5.12 11.90 -2.65
CA VAL A 7 5.99 12.77 -1.84
C VAL A 7 7.06 11.92 -1.15
N LYS A 8 8.32 12.30 -1.34
CA LYS A 8 9.49 11.61 -0.81
C LYS A 8 9.41 11.50 0.72
N GLY A 9 9.53 10.27 1.21
CA GLY A 9 9.42 9.96 2.65
C GLY A 9 8.00 9.96 3.22
N GLN A 10 6.97 10.31 2.43
CA GLN A 10 5.58 10.39 2.87
C GLN A 10 4.62 9.51 2.06
N GLY A 11 4.98 9.13 0.83
CA GLY A 11 4.15 8.34 -0.08
C GLY A 11 3.15 9.21 -0.86
N PHE A 12 2.09 8.60 -1.37
CA PHE A 12 1.06 9.31 -2.15
C PHE A 12 0.23 10.26 -1.30
N ILE A 13 0.21 11.55 -1.67
CA ILE A 13 -0.58 12.61 -1.03
C ILE A 13 -1.55 13.20 -2.05
N ALA A 14 -2.82 13.30 -1.69
CA ALA A 14 -3.83 13.94 -2.53
C ALA A 14 -3.43 15.38 -2.88
N ALA A 15 -3.63 15.80 -4.13
CA ALA A 15 -3.26 17.13 -4.63
C ALA A 15 -3.65 18.28 -3.67
N GLY A 16 -4.89 18.28 -3.17
CA GLY A 16 -5.40 19.31 -2.24
C GLY A 16 -4.82 19.28 -0.82
N LYS A 17 -3.88 18.37 -0.52
CA LYS A 17 -3.17 18.27 0.76
C LYS A 17 -1.67 18.56 0.63
N LEU A 18 -1.19 18.85 -0.57
CA LEU A 18 0.20 19.25 -0.79
C LEU A 18 0.50 20.60 -0.13
N SER A 19 1.72 20.73 0.36
CA SER A 19 2.24 21.96 0.96
C SER A 19 3.46 22.44 0.20
N LYS A 20 3.68 23.76 0.18
CA LYS A 20 4.89 24.35 -0.38
C LYS A 20 6.13 23.73 0.28
N GLY A 21 7.07 23.27 -0.54
CA GLY A 21 8.29 22.60 -0.11
C GLY A 21 8.20 21.07 -0.04
N ASP A 22 7.03 20.45 -0.22
CA ASP A 22 6.95 18.98 -0.34
C ASP A 22 7.79 18.50 -1.53
N GLU A 23 8.64 17.50 -1.31
CA GLU A 23 9.53 16.94 -2.32
C GLU A 23 8.80 15.86 -3.15
N ILE A 24 8.33 16.19 -4.36
CA ILE A 24 7.63 15.26 -5.24
C ILE A 24 8.62 14.50 -6.12
N MET A 25 8.48 13.18 -6.23
CA MET A 25 9.37 12.34 -7.02
C MET A 25 9.22 12.55 -8.54
N ASN A 26 10.36 12.54 -9.23
CA ASN A 26 10.45 12.57 -10.69
C ASN A 26 10.94 11.23 -11.27
N ALA A 27 10.81 11.08 -12.59
CA ALA A 27 11.20 9.85 -13.30
C ALA A 27 12.70 9.49 -13.20
N SER A 28 13.57 10.46 -12.89
CA SER A 28 15.02 10.24 -12.72
C SER A 28 15.37 9.70 -11.32
N GLY A 29 14.38 9.44 -10.46
CA GLY A 29 14.59 9.01 -9.07
C GLY A 29 14.96 10.16 -8.12
N GLY A 30 14.93 11.40 -8.59
CA GLY A 30 15.11 12.62 -7.78
C GLY A 30 13.78 13.19 -7.29
N SER A 31 13.82 14.43 -6.80
CA SER A 31 12.63 15.15 -6.35
C SER A 31 12.64 16.63 -6.76
N TYR A 32 11.45 17.21 -6.90
CA TYR A 32 11.22 18.65 -7.06
C TYR A 32 10.36 19.18 -5.90
N PRO A 33 10.70 20.32 -5.30
CA PRO A 33 9.88 20.92 -4.27
C PRO A 33 8.62 21.55 -4.89
N VAL A 34 7.48 21.44 -4.21
CA VAL A 34 6.28 22.21 -4.55
C VAL A 34 6.56 23.70 -4.36
N GLU A 35 6.49 24.49 -5.43
CA GLU A 35 6.74 25.93 -5.36
C GLU A 35 5.52 26.73 -4.89
N CYS A 36 4.32 26.32 -5.33
CA CYS A 36 3.05 26.95 -5.01
C CYS A 36 1.90 25.92 -5.08
N VAL A 37 0.82 26.17 -4.32
CA VAL A 37 -0.44 25.43 -4.40
C VAL A 37 -1.57 26.45 -4.47
N GLU A 38 -2.34 26.41 -5.55
CA GLU A 38 -3.46 27.32 -5.78
C GLU A 38 -4.73 26.50 -6.01
N LEU A 39 -5.82 26.89 -5.35
CA LEU A 39 -7.13 26.30 -5.56
C LEU A 39 -7.85 27.12 -6.63
N GLU A 40 -8.15 26.49 -7.75
CA GLU A 40 -8.96 27.11 -8.80
C GLU A 40 -10.29 26.37 -8.97
N GLU A 41 -11.39 27.10 -8.89
CA GLU A 41 -12.72 26.60 -9.19
C GLU A 41 -13.06 26.92 -10.64
N ARG A 42 -12.91 25.94 -11.54
CA ARG A 42 -13.26 26.06 -12.96
C ARG A 42 -14.03 24.84 -13.43
N GLN A 43 -14.92 25.04 -14.41
CA GLN A 43 -15.60 23.95 -15.11
C GLN A 43 -14.88 23.69 -16.43
N GLU A 44 -14.05 22.65 -16.47
CA GLU A 44 -13.24 22.29 -17.63
C GLU A 44 -13.35 20.80 -17.95
N VAL A 45 -13.11 20.45 -19.22
CA VAL A 45 -12.99 19.06 -19.64
C VAL A 45 -11.60 18.57 -19.27
N VAL A 46 -11.53 17.58 -18.38
CA VAL A 46 -10.29 16.92 -17.97
C VAL A 46 -10.18 15.54 -18.60
N TYR A 47 -8.96 15.12 -18.91
CA TYR A 47 -8.67 13.80 -19.49
C TYR A 47 -8.00 12.91 -18.44
N ASN A 48 -8.34 11.62 -18.47
CA ASN A 48 -7.67 10.61 -17.67
C ASN A 48 -7.52 9.31 -18.47
N PHE A 49 -6.49 8.54 -18.16
CA PHE A 49 -6.25 7.21 -18.71
C PHE A 49 -5.72 6.28 -17.63
N GLN A 50 -6.01 4.99 -17.74
CA GLN A 50 -5.59 4.00 -16.75
C GLN A 50 -4.38 3.24 -17.29
N VAL A 51 -3.33 3.17 -16.46
CA VAL A 51 -2.21 2.24 -16.66
C VAL A 51 -2.57 0.96 -15.92
N GLU A 52 -2.49 -0.18 -16.59
CA GLU A 52 -3.05 -1.46 -16.13
C GLU A 52 -2.40 -1.97 -14.84
N ASP A 53 -1.08 -2.11 -14.80
CA ASP A 53 -0.41 -2.80 -13.69
C ASP A 53 -0.16 -1.91 -12.46
N TYR A 54 0.50 -0.77 -12.68
CA TYR A 54 1.02 0.05 -11.58
C TYR A 54 0.09 1.20 -11.18
N HIS A 55 -0.94 1.47 -11.98
CA HIS A 55 -1.86 2.62 -11.84
C HIS A 55 -1.16 3.96 -11.56
N THR A 56 0.11 4.08 -11.96
CA THR A 56 0.97 5.24 -11.77
C THR A 56 1.56 5.64 -13.10
N TYR A 57 1.74 6.94 -13.27
CA TYR A 57 2.26 7.51 -14.50
C TYR A 57 2.95 8.83 -14.22
N PHE A 58 3.80 9.25 -15.15
CA PHE A 58 4.48 10.53 -15.09
C PHE A 58 3.69 11.59 -15.85
N VAL A 59 3.51 12.76 -15.25
CA VAL A 59 2.78 13.89 -15.84
C VAL A 59 3.62 15.15 -15.95
N GLY A 60 3.29 15.97 -16.94
CA GLY A 60 3.91 17.28 -17.17
C GLY A 60 5.37 17.21 -17.63
N GLU A 61 5.94 18.37 -17.92
CA GLU A 61 7.31 18.49 -18.43
C GLU A 61 8.36 17.96 -17.43
N ASN A 62 8.07 18.11 -16.14
CA ASN A 62 8.95 17.65 -15.06
C ASN A 62 8.80 16.16 -14.72
N SER A 63 7.97 15.42 -15.47
CA SER A 63 7.76 13.97 -15.31
C SER A 63 7.52 13.57 -13.86
N ILE A 64 6.43 14.10 -13.30
CA ILE A 64 6.06 13.94 -11.89
C ILE A 64 5.26 12.66 -11.67
N LEU A 65 5.63 11.86 -10.68
CA LEU A 65 4.97 10.59 -10.37
C LEU A 65 3.61 10.82 -9.69
N VAL A 66 2.54 10.44 -10.38
CA VAL A 66 1.17 10.51 -9.87
C VAL A 66 0.47 9.16 -9.93
N HIS A 67 -0.57 8.99 -9.11
CA HIS A 67 -1.44 7.82 -9.11
C HIS A 67 -2.80 8.13 -9.75
N ASN A 68 -3.38 7.15 -10.43
CA ASN A 68 -4.77 7.22 -10.88
C ASN A 68 -5.69 6.77 -9.74
N ASP A 69 -6.15 7.69 -8.89
CA ASP A 69 -7.11 7.36 -7.84
C ASP A 69 -8.53 7.35 -8.45
N CYS A 70 -9.06 6.16 -8.64
CA CYS A 70 -10.38 5.96 -9.24
C CYS A 70 -11.45 6.54 -8.31
N PRO A 71 -12.40 7.37 -8.80
CA PRO A 71 -13.49 7.85 -7.97
C PRO A 71 -14.35 6.65 -7.58
N GLU A 72 -14.61 6.55 -6.28
CA GLU A 72 -15.56 5.62 -5.67
C GLU A 72 -16.80 5.47 -6.56
N GLY A 73 -17.10 4.24 -7.01
CA GLY A 73 -18.33 3.96 -7.76
C GLY A 73 -18.20 3.17 -9.06
N LYS A 74 -17.04 2.59 -9.39
CA LYS A 74 -16.98 1.50 -10.37
C LYS A 74 -16.54 0.22 -9.69
N ALA A 75 -17.33 -0.84 -9.91
CA ALA A 75 -17.07 -2.20 -9.45
C ALA A 75 -15.60 -2.58 -9.73
N PRO A 76 -14.96 -3.34 -8.83
CA PRO A 76 -13.59 -3.77 -9.03
C PRO A 76 -13.52 -4.51 -10.38
N THR A 77 -12.77 -3.97 -11.32
CA THR A 77 -12.31 -4.78 -12.44
C THR A 77 -11.33 -5.78 -11.87
N GLU A 78 -11.49 -7.04 -12.23
CA GLU A 78 -11.12 -8.27 -11.52
C GLU A 78 -9.63 -8.51 -11.19
N ASP A 79 -8.72 -7.56 -11.36
CA ASP A 79 -7.28 -7.84 -11.21
C ASP A 79 -6.68 -7.20 -9.95
N GLY A 80 -6.57 -8.02 -8.90
CA GLY A 80 -5.63 -7.82 -7.77
C GLY A 80 -6.20 -8.02 -6.37
N LEU A 81 -7.51 -7.82 -6.15
CA LEU A 81 -8.14 -7.96 -4.84
C LEU A 81 -8.95 -9.26 -4.67
N ASP A 82 -9.74 -9.63 -5.68
CA ASP A 82 -10.52 -10.88 -5.70
C ASP A 82 -9.63 -12.14 -5.80
N THR A 83 -8.36 -11.97 -6.20
CA THR A 83 -7.41 -13.06 -6.36
C THR A 83 -6.79 -13.52 -5.04
N VAL A 84 -6.77 -12.69 -3.99
CA VAL A 84 -5.97 -12.97 -2.77
C VAL A 84 -6.78 -13.04 -1.48
N ILE A 85 -7.88 -12.28 -1.35
CA ILE A 85 -8.82 -12.41 -0.22
C ILE A 85 -10.13 -13.00 -0.74
N LYS A 86 -10.19 -14.33 -0.79
CA LYS A 86 -11.32 -15.08 -1.34
C LYS A 86 -12.32 -15.45 -0.25
N ASN A 87 -13.58 -15.05 -0.43
CA ASN A 87 -14.65 -15.33 0.55
C ASN A 87 -14.28 -14.91 1.98
N GLY A 88 -13.60 -13.76 2.11
CA GLY A 88 -13.11 -13.25 3.38
C GLY A 88 -11.92 -14.04 3.96
N LYS A 89 -11.26 -14.91 3.20
CA LYS A 89 -10.06 -15.64 3.65
C LYS A 89 -8.84 -15.31 2.81
N ILE A 90 -7.69 -15.35 3.45
CA ILE A 90 -6.38 -15.27 2.80
C ILE A 90 -5.60 -16.56 3.05
N THR A 91 -4.93 -17.10 2.04
CA THR A 91 -4.04 -18.26 2.20
C THR A 91 -2.59 -17.92 1.85
N ILE A 92 -1.65 -18.72 2.35
CA ILE A 92 -0.23 -18.57 1.98
C ILE A 92 -0.05 -18.75 0.46
N ASP A 93 -0.77 -19.69 -0.15
CA ASP A 93 -0.63 -20.01 -1.58
C ASP A 93 -1.19 -18.89 -2.47
N ASP A 94 -2.28 -18.25 -2.06
CA ASP A 94 -2.82 -17.07 -2.75
C ASP A 94 -1.78 -15.93 -2.77
N ILE A 95 -1.11 -15.70 -1.64
CA ILE A 95 -0.06 -14.67 -1.52
C ILE A 95 1.20 -15.05 -2.29
N LYS A 96 1.61 -16.32 -2.29
CA LYS A 96 2.74 -16.78 -3.10
C LYS A 96 2.49 -16.63 -4.60
N SER A 97 1.24 -16.81 -5.02
CA SER A 97 0.83 -16.64 -6.42
C SER A 97 0.74 -15.17 -6.81
N ASN A 98 0.54 -14.26 -5.84
CA ASN A 98 0.41 -12.81 -6.03
C ASN A 98 1.21 -12.05 -4.95
N PRO A 99 2.54 -12.17 -4.93
CA PRO A 99 3.36 -11.62 -3.84
C PRO A 99 3.27 -10.09 -3.76
N ASP A 100 3.02 -9.44 -4.89
CA ASP A 100 2.96 -7.99 -5.02
C ASP A 100 1.62 -7.37 -4.58
N ALA A 101 0.62 -8.19 -4.24
CA ALA A 101 -0.74 -7.72 -3.94
C ALA A 101 -0.82 -6.69 -2.80
N PHE A 102 0.16 -6.68 -1.91
CA PHE A 102 0.25 -5.75 -0.78
C PHE A 102 1.45 -4.81 -0.87
N SER A 103 2.30 -4.98 -1.89
CA SER A 103 3.53 -4.21 -2.10
C SER A 103 3.21 -2.75 -2.37
N GLY A 104 3.93 -1.82 -1.71
CA GLY A 104 3.76 -0.38 -1.88
C GLY A 104 2.43 0.22 -1.39
N LYS A 105 1.45 -0.60 -0.96
CA LYS A 105 0.15 -0.11 -0.48
C LYS A 105 0.24 0.48 0.92
N SER A 106 -0.43 1.61 1.12
CA SER A 106 -0.58 2.23 2.43
C SER A 106 -1.52 1.43 3.34
N ALA A 107 -1.46 1.72 4.64
CA ALA A 107 -2.39 1.12 5.60
C ALA A 107 -3.87 1.47 5.33
N ASN A 108 -4.14 2.60 4.68
CA ASN A 108 -5.52 2.99 4.37
C ASN A 108 -6.04 2.23 3.14
N GLU A 109 -5.21 2.03 2.12
CA GLU A 109 -5.56 1.21 0.95
C GLU A 109 -5.81 -0.25 1.36
N ILE A 110 -4.92 -0.82 2.17
CA ILE A 110 -5.11 -2.18 2.68
C ILE A 110 -6.36 -2.27 3.59
N ALA A 111 -6.64 -1.23 4.38
CA ALA A 111 -7.87 -1.18 5.17
C ALA A 111 -9.12 -1.11 4.29
N GLN A 112 -9.07 -0.41 3.16
CA GLN A 112 -10.18 -0.36 2.21
C GLN A 112 -10.38 -1.72 1.54
N MET A 113 -9.30 -2.35 1.05
CA MET A 113 -9.33 -3.72 0.52
C MET A 113 -9.99 -4.71 1.50
N LEU A 114 -9.68 -4.60 2.78
CA LEU A 114 -10.29 -5.44 3.82
C LEU A 114 -11.79 -5.14 3.98
N LYS A 115 -12.20 -3.86 3.96
CA LYS A 115 -13.62 -3.48 4.02
C LYS A 115 -14.42 -4.02 2.84
N ASP A 116 -13.84 -3.96 1.64
CA ASP A 116 -14.46 -4.47 0.42
C ASP A 116 -14.61 -6.01 0.50
N ALA A 117 -13.67 -6.70 1.15
CA ALA A 117 -13.77 -8.12 1.51
C ALA A 117 -14.69 -8.40 2.73
N GLY A 118 -15.41 -7.39 3.22
CA GLY A 118 -16.39 -7.49 4.29
C GLY A 118 -15.85 -7.35 5.71
N TYR A 119 -14.59 -6.97 5.91
CA TYR A 119 -14.02 -6.75 7.24
C TYR A 119 -14.41 -5.38 7.81
N ASP A 120 -14.73 -5.35 9.10
CA ASP A 120 -14.79 -4.11 9.87
C ASP A 120 -13.40 -3.87 10.46
N VAL A 121 -12.81 -2.70 10.18
CA VAL A 121 -11.42 -2.40 10.50
C VAL A 121 -11.21 -1.01 11.09
N THR A 122 -10.23 -0.89 11.96
CA THR A 122 -9.72 0.39 12.47
C THR A 122 -8.23 0.51 12.21
N VAL A 123 -7.80 1.61 11.60
CA VAL A 123 -6.39 1.93 11.39
C VAL A 123 -5.88 2.78 12.56
N LYS A 124 -4.74 2.41 13.14
CA LYS A 124 -4.07 3.15 14.21
C LYS A 124 -2.55 3.15 14.03
N ALA A 125 -1.87 4.13 14.61
CA ALA A 125 -0.41 4.11 14.69
C ALA A 125 0.07 2.94 15.57
N SER A 126 1.19 2.32 15.20
CA SER A 126 1.82 1.30 16.04
C SER A 126 2.50 1.96 17.23
N GLN A 127 2.01 1.69 18.44
CA GLN A 127 2.54 2.26 19.69
C GLN A 127 3.95 1.76 20.04
N ARG A 128 4.45 0.72 19.35
CA ARG A 128 5.76 0.09 19.60
C ARG A 128 6.78 0.36 18.51
N SER A 129 6.44 1.20 17.52
CA SER A 129 7.27 1.43 16.34
C SER A 129 7.86 2.84 16.37
N SER A 130 9.20 2.94 16.36
CA SER A 130 9.89 4.19 16.05
C SER A 130 9.89 4.50 14.55
N SER A 131 9.67 3.49 13.69
CA SER A 131 9.69 3.64 12.23
C SER A 131 8.36 4.08 11.60
N GLY A 132 7.33 4.40 12.39
CA GLY A 132 6.05 4.88 11.85
C GLY A 132 5.11 3.79 11.30
N ALA A 133 5.29 2.51 11.67
CA ALA A 133 4.39 1.44 11.27
C ALA A 133 2.93 1.71 11.73
N LYS A 134 1.97 1.22 10.94
CA LYS A 134 0.53 1.32 11.22
C LYS A 134 -0.06 -0.08 11.44
N ILE A 135 -1.08 -0.14 12.29
CA ILE A 135 -1.84 -1.36 12.59
C ILE A 135 -3.26 -1.19 12.10
N ILE A 136 -3.73 -2.15 11.33
CA ILE A 136 -5.12 -2.33 10.93
C ILE A 136 -5.69 -3.41 11.84
N LYS A 137 -6.51 -3.00 12.80
CA LYS A 137 -7.20 -3.90 13.73
C LYS A 137 -8.48 -4.40 13.07
N ILE A 138 -8.70 -5.71 13.08
CA ILE A 138 -9.97 -6.31 12.67
C ILE A 138 -10.93 -6.31 13.86
N ASN A 139 -12.12 -5.74 13.67
CA ASN A 139 -13.16 -5.61 14.70
C ASN A 139 -14.18 -6.76 14.67
N ASN A 140 -14.31 -7.45 13.53
CA ASN A 140 -15.23 -8.57 13.32
C ASN A 140 -14.52 -9.88 12.92
N PRO A 141 -13.53 -10.38 13.69
CA PRO A 141 -12.90 -11.66 13.38
C PRO A 141 -13.92 -12.81 13.45
N GLY A 142 -13.78 -13.81 12.58
CA GLY A 142 -14.68 -14.97 12.50
C GLY A 142 -15.73 -14.86 11.38
N GLY A 143 -16.82 -15.62 11.49
CA GLY A 143 -17.88 -15.62 10.47
C GLY A 143 -17.42 -16.07 9.07
N GLY A 144 -16.48 -17.02 9.03
CA GLY A 144 -15.84 -17.49 7.79
C GLY A 144 -14.58 -16.72 7.39
N LYS A 145 -14.26 -15.61 8.04
CA LYS A 145 -13.06 -14.81 7.82
C LYS A 145 -11.89 -15.27 8.68
N ASN A 146 -10.67 -15.15 8.18
CA ASN A 146 -9.47 -15.62 8.90
C ASN A 146 -8.45 -14.53 9.25
N ILE A 147 -8.55 -13.31 8.74
CA ILE A 147 -7.61 -12.23 9.11
C ILE A 147 -8.00 -11.67 10.49
N THR A 148 -7.00 -11.51 11.36
CA THR A 148 -7.19 -11.03 12.74
C THR A 148 -6.52 -9.68 12.98
N GLN A 149 -5.43 -9.38 12.27
CA GLN A 149 -4.75 -8.08 12.32
C GLN A 149 -3.81 -7.93 11.11
N VAL A 150 -3.63 -6.71 10.62
CA VAL A 150 -2.57 -6.39 9.66
C VAL A 150 -1.67 -5.28 10.21
N GLN A 151 -0.37 -5.40 9.99
CA GLN A 151 0.60 -4.34 10.25
C GLN A 151 1.27 -3.95 8.93
N VAL A 152 1.32 -2.64 8.67
CA VAL A 152 2.01 -2.06 7.51
C VAL A 152 3.19 -1.28 8.02
N SER A 153 4.39 -1.65 7.60
CA SER A 153 5.65 -1.08 8.09
C SER A 153 6.45 -0.52 6.92
N PRO A 154 6.96 0.72 6.99
CA PRO A 154 7.87 1.28 5.99
C PRO A 154 9.30 0.70 6.10
N GLY A 155 9.46 -0.44 6.76
CA GLY A 155 10.75 -1.03 7.09
C GLY A 155 11.42 -0.41 8.32
N GLY A 156 12.71 -0.69 8.47
CA GLY A 156 13.56 -0.23 9.55
C GLY A 156 13.73 -1.22 10.71
N GLY A 157 14.64 -0.87 11.64
CA GLY A 157 14.94 -1.70 12.81
C GLY A 157 15.77 -2.94 12.47
N ARG A 158 15.49 -4.05 13.16
CA ARG A 158 16.31 -5.28 13.10
C ARG A 158 16.23 -6.04 11.76
N HIS A 159 15.23 -5.74 10.93
CA HIS A 159 14.93 -6.52 9.71
C HIS A 159 15.32 -5.81 8.40
N GLY A 160 16.06 -4.70 8.46
CA GLY A 160 16.50 -3.94 7.30
C GLY A 160 15.56 -2.83 6.87
N ALA A 161 15.93 -2.10 5.81
CA ALA A 161 15.21 -0.91 5.34
C ALA A 161 13.93 -1.23 4.56
N ASN A 162 13.71 -2.49 4.17
CA ASN A 162 12.63 -2.88 3.28
C ASN A 162 11.26 -2.74 3.96
N PRO A 163 10.29 -2.08 3.31
CA PRO A 163 8.89 -2.13 3.72
C PRO A 163 8.37 -3.56 3.80
N TYR A 164 7.38 -3.77 4.65
CA TYR A 164 6.69 -5.06 4.73
C TYR A 164 5.27 -4.92 5.26
N VAL A 165 4.44 -5.88 4.85
CA VAL A 165 3.10 -6.10 5.37
C VAL A 165 3.06 -7.41 6.14
N LYS A 166 2.59 -7.36 7.38
CA LYS A 166 2.44 -8.53 8.25
C LYS A 166 0.98 -8.80 8.50
N ILE A 167 0.48 -9.93 8.01
CA ILE A 167 -0.89 -10.38 8.11
C ILE A 167 -0.96 -11.49 9.16
N SER A 168 -1.72 -11.25 10.21
CA SER A 168 -1.99 -12.25 11.25
C SER A 168 -3.31 -12.93 10.92
N THR A 169 -3.32 -14.25 10.88
CA THR A 169 -4.51 -15.05 10.57
C THR A 169 -4.84 -16.00 11.72
N SER A 170 -6.08 -16.50 11.75
CA SER A 170 -6.52 -17.51 12.73
C SER A 170 -6.11 -18.94 12.36
N ASP A 171 -5.77 -19.22 11.10
CA ASP A 171 -5.56 -20.57 10.58
C ASP A 171 -4.29 -20.77 9.72
N GLN A 172 -3.70 -19.71 9.15
CA GLN A 172 -2.45 -19.76 8.37
C GLN A 172 -1.21 -19.29 9.17
N GLY A 173 -1.40 -18.90 10.43
CA GLY A 173 -0.36 -18.25 11.22
C GLY A 173 -0.10 -16.81 10.75
N ILE A 174 1.18 -16.40 10.75
CA ILE A 174 1.58 -15.04 10.37
C ILE A 174 2.25 -15.09 9.00
N ILE A 175 1.72 -14.31 8.06
CA ILE A 175 2.28 -14.12 6.73
C ILE A 175 2.98 -12.76 6.72
N LYS A 176 4.27 -12.71 6.35
CA LYS A 176 5.06 -11.48 6.25
C LYS A 176 5.52 -11.30 4.81
N ILE A 177 4.98 -10.28 4.16
CA ILE A 177 5.25 -9.93 2.77
C ILE A 177 6.25 -8.79 2.79
N VAL A 178 7.46 -9.00 2.27
CA VAL A 178 8.57 -8.05 2.32
C VAL A 178 8.81 -7.49 0.93
N ASP A 179 8.85 -6.16 0.83
CA ASP A 179 9.09 -5.45 -0.41
C ASP A 179 10.59 -5.46 -0.72
N GLY A 180 11.04 -6.43 -1.52
CA GLY A 180 12.44 -6.62 -1.89
C GLY A 180 12.84 -8.08 -2.13
N ILE A 181 14.14 -8.32 -2.30
CA ILE A 181 14.72 -9.65 -2.52
C ILE A 181 15.15 -10.32 -1.20
N GLU A 182 15.15 -11.65 -1.18
CA GLU A 182 15.51 -12.46 0.01
C GLU A 182 16.94 -12.16 0.49
N ASP A 183 17.89 -11.98 -0.42
CA ASP A 183 19.32 -11.81 -0.12
C ASP A 183 19.67 -10.57 0.72
N VAL A 184 18.84 -9.52 0.68
CA VAL A 184 19.06 -8.28 1.46
C VAL A 184 18.34 -8.30 2.80
N TYR A 185 17.53 -9.32 3.04
CA TYR A 185 16.69 -9.41 4.22
C TYR A 185 17.46 -9.95 5.42
N LYS A 186 17.47 -9.18 6.50
CA LYS A 186 18.19 -9.54 7.74
C LYS A 186 17.23 -10.23 8.71
N THR A 187 17.52 -11.48 9.04
CA THR A 187 16.80 -12.26 10.05
C THR A 187 17.75 -12.85 11.07
N ASP A 188 17.29 -13.00 12.31
CA ASP A 188 18.04 -13.67 13.39
C ASP A 188 17.79 -15.19 13.43
N GLY A 189 17.08 -15.72 12.42
CA GLY A 189 16.74 -17.13 12.30
C GLY A 189 15.64 -17.61 13.26
N LYS A 190 15.02 -16.69 14.03
CA LYS A 190 13.95 -17.02 14.99
C LYS A 190 12.56 -16.59 14.52
N GLU A 191 12.42 -16.21 13.25
CA GLU A 191 11.13 -15.79 12.72
C GLU A 191 10.16 -16.96 12.59
N THR A 192 9.01 -16.83 13.23
CA THR A 192 7.92 -17.80 13.20
C THR A 192 6.88 -17.49 12.12
N SER A 193 7.09 -16.42 11.35
CA SER A 193 6.23 -16.04 10.23
C SER A 193 6.67 -16.71 8.94
N THR A 194 5.70 -17.07 8.10
CA THR A 194 5.95 -17.40 6.69
C THR A 194 6.31 -16.12 5.95
N ILE A 195 7.53 -16.05 5.43
CA ILE A 195 8.04 -14.84 4.73
C ILE A 195 7.91 -15.04 3.23
N ILE A 196 7.42 -14.01 2.54
CA ILE A 196 7.24 -13.98 1.09
C ILE A 196 7.86 -12.68 0.59
N PHE A 197 8.69 -12.78 -0.45
CA PHE A 197 9.42 -11.66 -1.04
C PHE A 197 8.82 -11.29 -2.39
N THR A 198 8.68 -9.99 -2.65
CA THR A 198 8.14 -9.45 -3.90
C THR A 198 9.17 -9.41 -5.02
N GLY A 199 10.45 -9.21 -4.69
CA GLY A 199 11.53 -8.99 -5.67
C GLY A 199 12.05 -10.25 -6.36
N GLY A 200 11.45 -11.43 -6.14
CA GLY A 200 12.00 -12.71 -6.58
C GLY A 200 13.28 -13.12 -5.83
N LYS A 201 13.80 -14.29 -6.18
CA LYS A 201 15.10 -14.79 -5.72
C LYS A 201 16.20 -14.36 -6.68
#